data_AF-A0A7K7SK11-F1
#
_entry.id   AF-A0A7K7SK11-F1
#
_cell.length_a   1.000
_cell.length_b   1.000
_cell.length_c   1.000
_cell.angle_alpha   90.00
_cell.angle_beta   90.00
_cell.angle_gamma   90.00
#
_symmetry.space_group_name_H-M   'P 1'
#
loop_
_entity.id
_entity.type
_entity.pdbx_description
1 polymer ?
#
loop_
_entity_poly.entity_id
_entity_poly.type
_entity_poly.pdbx_seq_one_letter_code
_entity_poly.pdbx_strand_id
1 'polypeptide(L)'
;QECTNDCCDPETCKLTPGSVCAHGECCENCQYKTSGAVCRAVQHDCDLAEMCTGNSASCPSDRFRVNGHPCGYGEGYCYRGTCPTRDSQCKAAFGPQATDAAASCYHMNERGVYYGYCRKEKGSHVPCKKKDKMCGKLFCSGGSEMPRDGSLVTFDSCKASFPRNGDVDPGMILDGTKCGNGMVCSNGECVYAEDVFRSTNCSAKCSGHAVCDHELQCQCEEGWAPPTCDSSS
;
A
#
# COMPACT_ATOMS: atom_id res chain seq x y z
N GLN A 1 17.59 1.61 -35.17
CA GLN A 1 18.10 2.06 -33.86
C GLN A 1 19.33 1.23 -33.60
N GLU A 2 20.50 1.85 -33.53
CA GLU A 2 21.75 1.13 -33.29
C GLU A 2 21.85 0.75 -31.81
N CYS A 3 22.21 -0.51 -31.53
CA CYS A 3 22.45 -0.99 -30.18
C CYS A 3 23.86 -0.54 -29.78
N THR A 4 23.94 0.42 -28.85
CA THR A 4 25.21 0.99 -28.35
C THR A 4 25.71 0.28 -27.09
N ASN A 5 25.39 -1.01 -26.94
CA ASN A 5 25.70 -1.76 -25.72
C ASN A 5 27.01 -2.53 -25.90
N ASP A 6 28.10 -2.02 -25.32
CA ASP A 6 29.43 -2.65 -25.41
C ASP A 6 29.50 -4.06 -24.79
N CYS A 7 28.51 -4.42 -23.98
CA CYS A 7 28.42 -5.70 -23.32
C CYS A 7 27.73 -6.78 -24.18
N CYS A 8 27.05 -6.41 -25.28
CA CYS A 8 26.27 -7.31 -26.12
C CYS A 8 26.55 -7.07 -27.60
N ASP A 9 26.95 -8.12 -28.30
CA ASP A 9 27.11 -8.11 -29.75
C ASP A 9 25.72 -7.99 -30.41
N PRO A 10 25.46 -6.91 -31.18
CA PRO A 10 24.14 -6.63 -31.71
C PRO A 10 23.74 -7.52 -32.90
N GLU A 11 24.69 -8.20 -33.54
CA GLU A 11 24.41 -9.11 -34.65
C GLU A 11 24.03 -10.50 -34.15
N THR A 12 24.64 -10.94 -33.05
CA THR A 12 24.48 -12.28 -32.51
C THR A 12 23.58 -12.35 -31.27
N CYS A 13 23.25 -11.21 -30.66
CA CYS A 13 22.56 -11.10 -29.37
C CYS A 13 23.26 -11.89 -28.25
N LYS A 14 24.60 -11.94 -28.28
CA LYS A 14 25.43 -12.63 -27.29
C LYS A 14 26.28 -11.64 -26.51
N LEU A 15 26.60 -11.98 -25.26
CA LEU A 15 27.51 -11.21 -24.45
C LEU A 15 28.91 -11.18 -25.08
N THR A 16 29.56 -10.02 -25.01
CA THR A 16 30.96 -9.86 -25.41
C THR A 16 31.89 -10.59 -24.43
N PRO A 17 33.12 -10.98 -24.84
CA PRO A 17 34.03 -11.70 -23.95
C PRO A 17 34.32 -10.94 -22.65
N GLY A 18 34.09 -11.59 -21.50
CA GLY A 18 34.27 -10.99 -20.17
C GLY A 18 33.01 -10.33 -19.59
N SER A 19 31.97 -10.11 -20.39
CA SER A 19 30.68 -9.59 -19.93
C SER A 19 29.83 -10.69 -19.29
N VAL A 20 29.24 -10.38 -18.14
CA VAL A 20 28.33 -11.28 -17.40
C VAL A 20 26.87 -10.82 -17.55
N CYS A 21 26.67 -9.53 -17.81
CA CYS A 21 25.37 -8.96 -18.13
C CYS A 21 25.51 -7.88 -19.21
N ALA A 22 24.38 -7.52 -19.82
CA ALA A 22 24.30 -6.40 -20.76
C ALA A 22 23.17 -5.42 -20.45
N HIS A 23 22.08 -5.88 -19.82
CA HIS A 23 20.93 -5.06 -19.51
C HIS A 23 20.38 -5.44 -18.13
N GLY A 24 19.67 -4.51 -17.50
CA GLY A 24 19.02 -4.64 -16.21
C GLY A 24 19.54 -3.61 -15.20
N GLU A 25 18.72 -3.28 -14.20
CA GLU A 25 19.02 -2.26 -13.19
C GLU A 25 20.22 -2.62 -12.30
N CYS A 26 20.54 -3.92 -12.24
CA CYS A 26 21.69 -4.49 -11.53
C CYS A 26 22.87 -4.84 -12.46
N CYS A 27 22.90 -4.31 -13.68
CA CYS A 27 24.05 -4.41 -14.57
C CYS A 27 24.81 -3.09 -14.62
N GLU A 28 26.10 -3.12 -14.33
CA GLU A 28 26.99 -1.95 -14.41
C GLU A 28 28.35 -2.37 -14.96
N ASN A 29 28.85 -1.65 -15.98
CA ASN A 29 30.13 -1.96 -16.63
C ASN A 29 30.25 -3.44 -17.07
N CYS A 30 29.16 -3.99 -17.63
CA CYS A 30 29.03 -5.38 -18.07
C CYS A 30 29.16 -6.45 -16.96
N GLN A 31 29.15 -6.04 -15.69
CA GLN A 31 29.19 -6.91 -14.51
C GLN A 31 27.94 -6.72 -13.66
N TYR A 32 27.63 -7.71 -12.83
CA TYR A 32 26.59 -7.52 -11.82
C TYR A 32 27.04 -6.46 -10.80
N LYS A 33 26.13 -5.55 -10.46
CA LYS A 33 26.33 -4.65 -9.31
C LYS A 33 26.55 -5.47 -8.04
N THR A 34 27.28 -4.90 -7.09
CA THR A 34 27.55 -5.54 -5.79
C THR A 34 26.25 -5.86 -5.04
N SER A 35 26.29 -6.90 -4.21
CA SER A 35 25.16 -7.25 -3.35
C SER A 35 24.84 -6.08 -2.41
N GLY A 36 23.56 -5.73 -2.28
CA GLY A 36 23.11 -4.58 -1.48
C GLY A 36 23.03 -3.26 -2.26
N ALA A 37 23.53 -3.19 -3.51
CA ALA A 37 23.36 -1.99 -4.33
C ALA A 37 21.89 -1.73 -4.64
N VAL A 38 21.36 -0.56 -4.29
CA VAL A 38 19.95 -0.20 -4.51
C VAL A 38 19.66 -0.15 -6.02
N CYS A 39 18.65 -0.92 -6.44
CA CYS A 39 18.13 -0.91 -7.81
C CYS A 39 16.73 -0.31 -7.91
N ARG A 40 15.97 -0.28 -6.80
CA ARG A 40 14.74 0.51 -6.68
C ARG A 40 14.68 1.16 -5.29
N ALA A 41 14.52 2.48 -5.27
CA ALA A 41 14.40 3.24 -4.02
C ALA A 41 13.00 3.09 -3.39
N VAL A 42 12.93 3.33 -2.08
CA VAL A 42 11.67 3.43 -1.32
C VAL A 42 10.83 4.60 -1.86
N GLN A 43 9.55 4.34 -2.15
CA GLN A 43 8.62 5.36 -2.66
C GLN A 43 7.74 5.99 -1.56
N HIS A 44 7.43 5.24 -0.50
CA HIS A 44 6.59 5.69 0.62
C HIS A 44 6.77 4.79 1.86
N ASP A 45 6.22 5.19 3.01
CA ASP A 45 6.38 4.51 4.31
C ASP A 45 6.10 3.00 4.30
N CYS A 46 5.20 2.52 3.42
CA CYS A 46 4.85 1.12 3.32
C CYS A 46 5.68 0.31 2.33
N ASP A 47 6.68 0.92 1.70
CA ASP A 47 7.54 0.32 0.69
C ASP A 47 8.89 -0.12 1.27
N LEU A 48 9.58 -1.03 0.59
CA LEU A 48 10.98 -1.38 0.85
C LEU A 48 11.82 -1.03 -0.37
N ALA A 49 13.13 -0.87 -0.20
CA ALA A 49 14.04 -0.73 -1.33
C ALA A 49 14.48 -2.11 -1.80
N GLU A 50 14.49 -2.37 -3.11
CA GLU A 50 15.14 -3.56 -3.65
C GLU A 50 16.60 -3.29 -3.94
N MET A 51 17.38 -4.31 -3.61
CA MET A 51 18.81 -4.29 -3.73
C MET A 51 19.27 -5.45 -4.60
N CYS A 52 20.27 -5.19 -5.42
CA CYS A 52 20.91 -6.19 -6.25
C CYS A 52 21.44 -7.33 -5.38
N THR A 53 21.30 -8.55 -5.88
CA THR A 53 21.76 -9.75 -5.19
C THR A 53 23.27 -9.97 -5.35
N GLY A 54 23.90 -9.35 -6.35
CA GLY A 54 25.27 -9.62 -6.77
C GLY A 54 25.43 -10.76 -7.79
N ASN A 55 24.34 -11.42 -8.17
CA ASN A 55 24.37 -12.58 -9.06
C ASN A 55 23.30 -12.54 -10.19
N SER A 56 22.61 -11.42 -10.32
CA SER A 56 21.56 -11.19 -11.32
C SER A 56 21.69 -9.77 -11.86
N ALA A 57 21.39 -9.60 -13.15
CA ALA A 57 21.32 -8.29 -13.79
C ALA A 57 19.98 -7.58 -13.56
N SER A 58 18.91 -8.34 -13.30
CA SER A 58 17.59 -7.81 -12.99
C SER A 58 17.49 -7.45 -11.51
N CYS A 59 16.83 -6.33 -11.23
CA CYS A 59 16.40 -6.00 -9.88
C CYS A 59 15.42 -7.08 -9.37
N PRO A 60 15.48 -7.49 -8.09
CA PRO A 60 14.46 -8.36 -7.50
C PRO A 60 13.04 -7.78 -7.66
N SER A 61 12.04 -8.66 -7.54
CA SER A 61 10.63 -8.25 -7.52
C SER A 61 10.37 -7.25 -6.39
N ASP A 62 9.48 -6.29 -6.66
CA ASP A 62 9.02 -5.29 -5.71
C ASP A 62 8.44 -5.93 -4.44
N ARG A 63 8.99 -5.54 -3.29
CA ARG A 63 8.59 -5.94 -1.95
C ARG A 63 8.25 -4.70 -1.14
N PHE A 64 7.19 -4.84 -0.35
CA PHE A 64 6.72 -3.80 0.54
C PHE A 64 6.66 -4.30 1.98
N ARG A 65 6.51 -3.35 2.92
CA ARG A 65 6.41 -3.62 4.35
C ARG A 65 5.29 -4.60 4.64
N VAL A 66 5.51 -5.47 5.61
CA VAL A 66 4.48 -6.40 6.09
C VAL A 66 3.21 -5.66 6.49
N ASN A 67 2.05 -6.29 6.24
CA ASN A 67 0.77 -5.77 6.70
C ASN A 67 0.81 -5.47 8.20
N GLY A 68 0.23 -4.36 8.64
CA GLY A 68 0.24 -3.94 10.05
C GLY A 68 1.44 -3.10 10.46
N HIS A 69 2.44 -2.89 9.61
CA HIS A 69 3.50 -1.92 9.89
C HIS A 69 2.89 -0.51 10.02
N PRO A 70 3.16 0.26 11.10
CA PRO A 70 2.63 1.61 11.23
C PRO A 70 3.10 2.53 10.09
N CYS A 71 2.22 3.41 9.61
CA CYS A 71 2.54 4.33 8.50
C CYS A 71 1.83 5.68 8.68
N GLY A 72 2.22 6.69 7.91
CA GLY A 72 1.60 8.02 7.97
C GLY A 72 1.74 8.64 9.36
N TYR A 73 2.93 8.54 9.96
CA TYR A 73 3.20 9.01 11.34
C TYR A 73 2.33 8.37 12.42
N GLY A 74 1.87 7.13 12.20
CA GLY A 74 1.04 6.38 13.15
C GLY A 74 -0.47 6.54 12.95
N GLU A 75 -0.89 7.28 11.92
CA GLU A 75 -2.29 7.45 11.54
C GLU A 75 -2.87 6.21 10.85
N GLY A 76 -2.03 5.33 10.33
CA GLY A 76 -2.46 4.12 9.62
C GLY A 76 -1.58 2.91 9.86
N TYR A 77 -1.94 1.83 9.18
CA TYR A 77 -1.18 0.59 9.10
C TYR A 77 -1.03 0.21 7.64
N CYS A 78 0.16 -0.25 7.24
CA CYS A 78 0.41 -0.74 5.91
C CYS A 78 -0.51 -1.92 5.62
N TYR A 79 -1.15 -1.88 4.46
CA TYR A 79 -1.98 -2.96 3.98
C TYR A 79 -1.80 -3.07 2.47
N ARG A 80 -1.28 -4.23 2.03
CA ARG A 80 -0.99 -4.55 0.63
C ARG A 80 -0.16 -3.45 -0.06
N GLY A 81 0.90 -3.01 0.61
CA GLY A 81 1.85 -2.03 0.10
C GLY A 81 1.39 -0.57 0.20
N THR A 82 0.16 -0.30 0.64
CA THR A 82 -0.36 1.07 0.77
C THR A 82 -0.56 1.46 2.23
N CYS A 83 -0.64 2.76 2.51
CA CYS A 83 -1.07 3.28 3.82
C CYS A 83 -2.52 3.79 3.74
N PRO A 84 -3.54 2.92 3.86
CA PRO A 84 -4.93 3.35 3.78
C PRO A 84 -5.33 4.18 5.01
N THR A 85 -5.74 5.43 4.76
CA THR A 85 -6.35 6.31 5.76
C THR A 85 -7.64 6.88 5.19
N ARG A 86 -8.56 7.30 6.05
CA ARG A 86 -9.78 8.00 5.59
C ARG A 86 -9.41 9.31 4.88
N ASP A 87 -8.43 10.03 5.38
CA ASP A 87 -7.94 11.28 4.78
C ASP A 87 -7.35 11.05 3.38
N SER A 88 -6.49 10.06 3.19
CA SER A 88 -5.93 9.74 1.87
C SER A 88 -7.00 9.28 0.87
N GLN A 89 -8.01 8.53 1.33
CA GLN A 89 -9.18 8.20 0.49
C GLN A 89 -10.01 9.44 0.14
N CYS A 90 -10.20 10.36 1.09
CA CYS A 90 -10.89 11.63 0.82
C CYS A 90 -10.15 12.47 -0.22
N LYS A 91 -8.81 12.55 -0.13
CA LYS A 91 -7.98 13.22 -1.12
C LYS A 91 -8.07 12.58 -2.50
N ALA A 92 -8.13 11.25 -2.56
CA ALA A 92 -8.32 10.52 -3.82
C ALA A 92 -9.71 10.74 -4.43
N ALA A 93 -10.74 10.85 -3.59
CA ALA A 93 -12.13 10.99 -4.03
C ALA A 93 -12.52 12.44 -4.40
N PHE A 94 -12.07 13.43 -3.63
CA PHE A 94 -12.49 14.83 -3.74
C PHE A 94 -11.31 15.81 -3.97
N GLY A 95 -10.10 15.30 -4.23
CA GLY A 95 -8.93 16.12 -4.53
C GLY A 95 -8.11 16.52 -3.29
N PRO A 96 -6.92 17.12 -3.48
CA PRO A 96 -5.89 17.24 -2.44
C PRO A 96 -6.27 18.09 -1.23
N GLN A 97 -7.28 18.96 -1.35
CA GLN A 97 -7.80 19.79 -0.26
C GLN A 97 -8.92 19.12 0.54
N ALA A 98 -9.31 17.89 0.19
CA ALA A 98 -10.27 17.12 0.96
C ALA A 98 -9.61 16.48 2.18
N THR A 99 -10.39 16.29 3.24
CA THR A 99 -9.96 15.69 4.51
C THR A 99 -11.02 14.74 5.04
N ASP A 100 -10.63 13.88 5.98
CA ASP A 100 -11.56 13.05 6.75
C ASP A 100 -12.63 13.95 7.41
N ALA A 101 -13.90 13.55 7.33
CA ALA A 101 -14.97 14.35 7.91
C ALA A 101 -15.06 14.18 9.42
N ALA A 102 -15.81 15.08 10.07
CA ALA A 102 -16.09 14.98 11.49
C ALA A 102 -16.76 13.62 11.83
N ALA A 103 -16.45 13.09 13.01
CA ALA A 103 -17.00 11.83 13.52
C ALA A 103 -18.55 11.78 13.55
N SER A 104 -19.21 12.96 13.54
CA SER A 104 -20.66 13.09 13.46
C SER A 104 -21.22 12.63 12.10
N CYS A 105 -20.51 12.83 10.99
CA CYS A 105 -20.93 12.39 9.66
C CYS A 105 -21.15 10.87 9.61
N TYR A 106 -20.30 10.13 10.34
CA TYR A 106 -20.34 8.67 10.42
C TYR A 106 -21.54 8.10 11.17
N HIS A 107 -22.37 8.92 11.83
CA HIS A 107 -23.65 8.43 12.37
C HIS A 107 -24.63 8.01 11.27
N MET A 108 -24.47 8.51 10.04
CA MET A 108 -25.26 8.04 8.91
C MET A 108 -25.06 6.56 8.61
N ASN A 109 -23.88 6.02 8.92
CA ASN A 109 -23.57 4.61 8.70
C ASN A 109 -24.43 3.64 9.54
N GLU A 110 -25.02 4.13 10.63
CA GLU A 110 -25.92 3.35 11.50
C GLU A 110 -27.33 3.20 10.89
N ARG A 111 -27.64 3.87 9.77
CA ARG A 111 -29.00 3.90 9.19
C ARG A 111 -29.30 2.77 8.21
N GLY A 112 -28.31 2.20 7.54
CA GLY A 112 -28.53 1.15 6.53
C GLY A 112 -29.22 1.66 5.27
N VAL A 113 -28.84 2.85 4.82
CA VAL A 113 -29.34 3.47 3.57
C VAL A 113 -28.24 3.48 2.51
N TYR A 114 -28.56 3.78 1.25
CA TYR A 114 -27.62 3.66 0.12
C TYR A 114 -26.35 4.53 0.22
N TYR A 115 -26.35 5.54 1.08
CA TYR A 115 -25.20 6.42 1.35
C TYR A 115 -24.69 6.32 2.80
N GLY A 116 -25.14 5.33 3.56
CA GLY A 116 -24.76 5.14 4.96
C GLY A 116 -25.02 3.72 5.43
N TYR A 117 -24.00 2.86 5.31
CA TYR A 117 -24.07 1.43 5.62
C TYR A 117 -22.67 0.84 5.79
N CYS A 118 -22.56 -0.40 6.29
CA CYS A 118 -21.28 -1.11 6.46
C CYS A 118 -21.05 -2.19 5.41
N ARG A 119 -22.10 -2.91 5.04
CA ARG A 119 -22.03 -4.00 4.08
C ARG A 119 -23.26 -4.01 3.18
N LYS A 120 -23.10 -4.61 2.01
CA LYS A 120 -24.22 -4.95 1.13
C LYS A 120 -24.41 -6.46 1.15
N GLU A 121 -25.53 -6.92 1.68
CA GLU A 121 -25.86 -8.35 1.78
C GLU A 121 -27.12 -8.62 0.96
N LYS A 122 -27.02 -9.49 -0.06
CA LYS A 122 -28.14 -9.83 -0.96
C LYS A 122 -28.86 -8.59 -1.53
N GLY A 123 -28.10 -7.55 -1.87
CA GLY A 123 -28.62 -6.29 -2.41
C GLY A 123 -29.12 -5.28 -1.36
N SER A 124 -29.24 -5.68 -0.09
CA SER A 124 -29.69 -4.79 0.99
C SER A 124 -28.51 -4.11 1.67
N HIS A 125 -28.70 -2.83 2.02
CA HIS A 125 -27.72 -2.04 2.79
C HIS A 125 -27.83 -2.41 4.27
N VAL A 126 -26.77 -2.99 4.81
CA VAL A 126 -26.72 -3.41 6.22
C VAL A 126 -26.23 -2.24 7.07
N PRO A 127 -27.01 -1.78 8.06
CA PRO A 127 -26.59 -0.73 8.98
C PRO A 127 -25.37 -1.17 9.79
N CYS A 128 -24.48 -0.23 10.06
CA CYS A 128 -23.35 -0.46 10.95
C CYS A 128 -23.79 -0.60 12.40
N LYS A 129 -23.08 -1.44 13.16
CA LYS A 129 -23.09 -1.33 14.62
C LYS A 129 -22.33 -0.06 15.02
N LYS A 130 -22.62 0.47 16.21
CA LYS A 130 -21.97 1.69 16.73
C LYS A 130 -20.43 1.62 16.71
N LYS A 131 -19.84 0.44 17.00
CA LYS A 131 -18.39 0.24 16.97
C LYS A 131 -17.79 0.18 15.55
N ASP A 132 -18.61 -0.12 14.54
CA ASP A 132 -18.19 -0.38 13.17
C ASP A 132 -18.45 0.82 12.23
N LYS A 133 -19.12 1.87 12.73
CA LYS A 133 -19.51 3.03 11.90
C LYS A 133 -18.34 3.75 11.22
N MET A 134 -17.12 3.60 11.73
CA MET A 134 -15.88 4.14 11.14
C MET A 134 -15.26 3.21 10.08
N CYS A 135 -15.96 2.15 9.68
CA CYS A 135 -15.58 1.19 8.64
C CYS A 135 -16.66 1.01 7.55
N GLY A 136 -17.72 1.82 7.59
CA GLY A 136 -18.76 1.82 6.57
C GLY A 136 -18.48 2.78 5.43
N LYS A 137 -19.46 3.63 5.11
CA LYS A 137 -19.29 4.72 4.14
C LYS A 137 -18.23 5.71 4.61
N LEU A 138 -17.37 6.15 3.69
CA LEU A 138 -16.45 7.26 3.86
C LEU A 138 -17.21 8.58 3.76
N PHE A 139 -16.95 9.50 4.70
CA PHE A 139 -17.40 10.87 4.63
C PHE A 139 -16.18 11.80 4.63
N CYS A 140 -16.23 12.82 3.77
CA CYS A 140 -15.15 13.77 3.55
C CYS A 140 -15.64 15.20 3.76
N SER A 141 -14.71 16.12 3.96
CA SER A 141 -14.96 17.57 3.99
C SER A 141 -13.94 18.32 3.13
N GLY A 142 -14.27 19.53 2.67
CA GLY A 142 -13.40 20.31 1.78
C GLY A 142 -13.29 19.74 0.36
N GLY A 143 -12.22 20.09 -0.34
CA GLY A 143 -11.94 19.63 -1.71
C GLY A 143 -12.94 20.08 -2.77
N SER A 144 -12.89 19.41 -3.91
CA SER A 144 -13.80 19.55 -5.04
C SER A 144 -15.26 19.30 -4.64
N GLU A 145 -16.18 19.93 -5.37
CA GLU A 145 -17.62 19.74 -5.15
C GLU A 145 -18.06 18.32 -5.51
N MET A 146 -17.70 17.86 -6.70
CA MET A 146 -18.07 16.54 -7.22
C MET A 146 -16.98 15.49 -6.92
N PRO A 147 -17.37 14.24 -6.59
CA PRO A 147 -16.41 13.15 -6.45
C PRO A 147 -15.85 12.74 -7.81
N ARG A 148 -14.63 12.20 -7.81
CA ARG A 148 -13.99 11.62 -8.99
C ARG A 148 -14.76 10.43 -9.57
N ASP A 149 -15.38 9.63 -8.71
CA ASP A 149 -16.21 8.49 -9.08
C ASP A 149 -17.52 8.49 -8.26
N GLY A 150 -18.59 7.98 -8.86
CA GLY A 150 -19.92 7.94 -8.26
C GLY A 150 -20.73 9.23 -8.41
N SER A 151 -21.76 9.33 -7.58
CA SER A 151 -22.68 10.46 -7.44
C SER A 151 -22.52 11.10 -6.07
N LEU A 152 -22.67 12.42 -5.98
CA LEU A 152 -22.50 13.18 -4.75
C LEU A 152 -23.68 12.97 -3.79
N VAL A 153 -23.37 12.78 -2.51
CA VAL A 153 -24.27 13.02 -1.38
C VAL A 153 -23.63 14.08 -0.51
N THR A 154 -24.41 15.08 -0.13
CA THR A 154 -23.98 16.11 0.81
C THR A 154 -25.07 16.43 1.81
N PHE A 155 -24.66 16.65 3.06
CA PHE A 155 -25.49 17.18 4.14
C PHE A 155 -24.56 17.89 5.12
N ASP A 156 -24.92 19.09 5.53
CA ASP A 156 -24.03 19.99 6.29
C ASP A 156 -22.65 20.09 5.62
N SER A 157 -21.57 19.79 6.34
CA SER A 157 -20.19 19.75 5.82
C SER A 157 -19.75 18.37 5.34
N CYS A 158 -20.61 17.35 5.41
CA CYS A 158 -20.29 15.97 5.07
C CYS A 158 -20.52 15.74 3.57
N LYS A 159 -19.52 15.16 2.89
CA LYS A 159 -19.60 14.70 1.50
C LYS A 159 -19.33 13.21 1.42
N ALA A 160 -20.07 12.50 0.58
CA ALA A 160 -19.79 11.11 0.24
C ALA A 160 -20.08 10.86 -1.24
N SER A 161 -19.48 9.83 -1.82
CA SER A 161 -19.82 9.33 -3.15
C SER A 161 -20.61 8.03 -3.04
N PHE A 162 -21.59 7.79 -3.89
CA PHE A 162 -22.27 6.49 -3.99
C PHE A 162 -22.29 6.01 -5.45
N PRO A 163 -22.39 4.69 -5.72
CA PRO A 163 -22.22 4.17 -7.06
C PRO A 163 -23.37 4.65 -7.97
N ARG A 164 -23.04 4.96 -9.23
CA ARG A 164 -24.03 5.44 -10.22
C ARG A 164 -25.01 4.35 -10.63
N ASN A 165 -24.52 3.10 -10.67
CA ASN A 165 -25.29 1.89 -11.00
C ASN A 165 -25.03 0.79 -9.95
N GLY A 166 -25.50 -0.44 -10.16
CA GLY A 166 -25.33 -1.58 -9.25
C GLY A 166 -23.89 -2.07 -9.00
N ASP A 167 -22.91 -1.22 -9.26
CA ASP A 167 -21.47 -1.44 -9.15
C ASP A 167 -21.01 -1.51 -7.69
N VAL A 168 -19.74 -1.90 -7.51
CA VAL A 168 -19.03 -1.80 -6.23
C VAL A 168 -19.01 -0.34 -5.80
N ASP A 169 -19.35 -0.08 -4.54
CA ASP A 169 -19.45 1.27 -4.01
C ASP A 169 -18.04 1.88 -3.81
N PRO A 170 -17.66 2.91 -4.58
CA PRO A 170 -16.32 3.50 -4.50
C PRO A 170 -16.12 4.37 -3.25
N GLY A 171 -17.19 4.63 -2.49
CA GLY A 171 -17.20 5.46 -1.29
C GLY A 171 -17.18 4.66 0.01
N MET A 172 -16.81 3.38 -0.01
CA MET A 172 -16.64 2.57 1.19
C MET A 172 -15.22 2.73 1.75
N ILE A 173 -15.09 2.74 3.08
CA ILE A 173 -13.77 2.76 3.72
C ILE A 173 -13.03 1.46 3.40
N LEU A 174 -11.83 1.59 2.85
CA LEU A 174 -10.99 0.45 2.49
C LEU A 174 -10.61 -0.41 3.70
N ASP A 175 -10.54 -1.72 3.49
CA ASP A 175 -9.96 -2.66 4.45
C ASP A 175 -8.51 -2.27 4.81
N GLY A 176 -8.11 -2.56 6.05
CA GLY A 176 -6.82 -2.15 6.62
C GLY A 176 -6.79 -0.71 7.15
N THR A 177 -7.80 0.12 6.86
CA THR A 177 -7.89 1.48 7.40
C THR A 177 -8.03 1.45 8.92
N LYS A 178 -7.24 2.25 9.64
CA LYS A 178 -7.30 2.36 11.10
C LYS A 178 -8.68 2.89 11.56
N CYS A 179 -9.38 2.13 12.40
CA CYS A 179 -10.68 2.50 12.99
C CYS A 179 -10.62 2.72 14.50
N GLY A 180 -9.49 2.39 15.13
CA GLY A 180 -9.19 2.67 16.52
C GLY A 180 -7.77 2.23 16.89
N ASN A 181 -7.42 2.34 18.15
CA ASN A 181 -6.09 1.92 18.63
C ASN A 181 -5.94 0.41 18.49
N GLY A 182 -4.97 -0.04 17.67
CA GLY A 182 -4.76 -1.46 17.39
C GLY A 182 -5.89 -2.12 16.59
N MET A 183 -6.78 -1.33 15.96
CA MET A 183 -7.94 -1.83 15.23
C MET A 183 -8.01 -1.28 13.82
N VAL A 184 -8.49 -2.12 12.90
CA VAL A 184 -8.62 -1.81 11.47
C VAL A 184 -9.96 -2.26 10.91
N CYS A 185 -10.33 -1.67 9.80
CA CYS A 185 -11.51 -2.07 9.05
C CYS A 185 -11.25 -3.38 8.31
N SER A 186 -12.18 -4.32 8.43
CA SER A 186 -12.23 -5.52 7.62
C SER A 186 -13.68 -5.88 7.33
N ASN A 187 -14.06 -5.88 6.05
CA ASN A 187 -15.41 -6.21 5.59
C ASN A 187 -16.51 -5.42 6.33
N GLY A 188 -16.30 -4.12 6.48
CA GLY A 188 -17.23 -3.21 7.17
C GLY A 188 -17.29 -3.38 8.69
N GLU A 189 -16.35 -4.09 9.33
CA GLU A 189 -16.26 -4.19 10.79
C GLU A 189 -14.96 -3.59 11.31
N CYS A 190 -15.01 -2.99 12.49
CA CYS A 190 -13.82 -2.58 13.22
C CYS A 190 -13.37 -3.74 14.11
N VAL A 191 -12.23 -4.32 13.76
CA VAL A 191 -11.66 -5.54 14.36
C VAL A 191 -10.20 -5.31 14.75
N TYR A 192 -9.62 -6.21 15.56
CA TYR A 192 -8.22 -6.08 15.93
C TYR A 192 -7.30 -6.30 14.72
N ALA A 193 -6.27 -5.45 14.61
CA ALA A 193 -5.30 -5.50 13.53
C ALA A 193 -4.55 -6.84 13.47
N GLU A 194 -4.29 -7.45 14.63
CA GLU A 194 -3.60 -8.74 14.74
C GLU A 194 -4.39 -9.90 14.10
N ASP A 195 -5.72 -9.89 14.18
CA ASP A 195 -6.59 -10.92 13.61
C ASP A 195 -6.57 -10.88 12.07
N VAL A 196 -6.41 -9.67 11.50
CA VAL A 196 -6.42 -9.41 10.06
C VAL A 196 -5.04 -9.63 9.45
N PHE A 197 -3.99 -9.04 10.04
CA PHE A 197 -2.67 -8.99 9.41
C PHE A 197 -1.83 -10.24 9.69
N ARG A 198 -2.00 -10.88 10.86
CA ARG A 198 -1.27 -12.09 11.28
C ARG A 198 0.27 -11.97 11.13
N SER A 199 0.79 -10.76 11.22
CA SER A 199 2.19 -10.39 11.00
C SER A 199 2.95 -10.07 12.29
N THR A 200 2.31 -10.31 13.44
CA THR A 200 2.83 -9.93 14.76
C THR A 200 4.26 -10.45 14.96
N ASN A 201 5.15 -9.52 15.32
CA ASN A 201 6.57 -9.79 15.57
C ASN A 201 7.32 -10.45 14.40
N CYS A 202 6.89 -10.24 13.15
CA CYS A 202 7.60 -10.82 12.01
C CYS A 202 9.04 -10.29 11.90
N SER A 203 9.26 -8.97 11.91
CA SER A 203 10.61 -8.40 11.83
C SER A 203 11.50 -8.78 13.02
N ALA A 204 10.92 -9.09 14.19
CA ALA A 204 11.68 -9.55 15.35
C ALA A 204 12.31 -10.95 15.15
N LYS A 205 11.88 -11.69 14.11
CA LYS A 205 12.46 -12.98 13.71
C LYS A 205 13.56 -12.83 12.67
N CYS A 206 13.77 -11.62 12.14
CA CYS A 206 14.81 -11.34 11.19
C CYS A 206 16.15 -11.11 11.91
N SER A 207 17.24 -11.58 11.31
CA SER A 207 18.60 -11.44 11.84
C SER A 207 19.28 -10.20 11.26
N GLY A 208 20.25 -9.66 11.97
CA GLY A 208 21.00 -8.48 11.55
C GLY A 208 20.09 -7.27 11.31
N HIS A 209 20.44 -6.48 10.30
CA HIS A 209 19.67 -5.31 9.87
C HIS A 209 18.67 -5.71 8.78
N ALA A 210 17.71 -6.55 9.15
CA ALA A 210 16.67 -7.04 8.25
C ALA A 210 15.26 -6.80 8.78
N VAL A 211 14.34 -6.62 7.84
CA VAL A 211 12.93 -6.34 8.09
C VAL A 211 12.06 -7.36 7.37
N CYS A 212 10.90 -7.63 7.95
CA CYS A 212 9.93 -8.54 7.34
C CYS A 212 9.13 -7.84 6.25
N ASP A 213 9.09 -8.46 5.08
CA ASP A 213 8.28 -8.04 3.94
C ASP A 213 6.86 -8.62 3.98
N HIS A 214 6.07 -8.26 2.99
CA HIS A 214 4.70 -8.75 2.80
C HIS A 214 4.56 -10.25 2.55
N GLU A 215 5.62 -10.95 2.14
CA GLU A 215 5.67 -12.40 1.96
C GLU A 215 6.09 -13.14 3.24
N LEU A 216 6.25 -12.41 4.35
CA LEU A 216 6.77 -12.91 5.63
C LEU A 216 8.22 -13.40 5.54
N GLN A 217 9.00 -12.84 4.62
CA GLN A 217 10.41 -13.12 4.46
C GLN A 217 11.24 -11.94 4.97
N CYS A 218 12.49 -12.21 5.35
CA CYS A 218 13.41 -11.18 5.82
C CYS A 218 14.20 -10.61 4.65
N GLN A 219 14.18 -9.28 4.53
CA GLN A 219 14.94 -8.50 3.56
C GLN A 219 15.85 -7.55 4.31
N CYS A 220 17.12 -7.45 3.89
CA CYS A 220 18.03 -6.48 4.47
C CYS A 220 17.49 -5.05 4.32
N GLU A 221 17.77 -4.19 5.28
CA GLU A 221 17.51 -2.76 5.15
C GLU A 221 18.51 -2.13 4.18
N GLU A 222 18.15 -0.97 3.63
CA GLU A 222 19.05 -0.20 2.77
C GLU A 222 20.38 0.06 3.47
N GLY A 223 21.48 -0.16 2.75
CA GLY A 223 22.84 -0.07 3.29
C GLY A 223 23.39 -1.38 3.86
N TRP A 224 22.61 -2.48 3.83
CA TRP A 224 23.01 -3.80 4.33
C TRP A 224 22.87 -4.87 3.25
N ALA A 225 23.82 -5.81 3.23
CA ALA A 225 23.88 -6.86 2.21
C ALA A 225 23.45 -8.24 2.73
N PRO A 226 22.70 -9.03 1.91
CA PRO A 226 22.41 -10.43 2.22
C PRO A 226 23.70 -11.29 2.22
N PRO A 227 23.69 -12.49 2.85
CA PRO A 227 22.52 -13.20 3.38
C PRO A 227 22.18 -12.91 4.85
N THR A 228 23.09 -12.35 5.65
CA THR A 228 22.86 -12.16 7.10
C THR A 228 22.49 -10.73 7.48
N CYS A 229 22.67 -9.76 6.57
CA CYS A 229 22.40 -8.35 6.82
C CYS A 229 23.23 -7.75 7.98
N ASP A 230 24.45 -8.26 8.20
CA ASP A 230 25.38 -7.79 9.24
C ASP A 230 26.56 -6.97 8.68
N SER A 231 26.71 -6.92 7.36
CA SER A 231 27.75 -6.16 6.67
C SER A 231 27.14 -5.03 5.86
N SER A 232 27.72 -3.84 5.98
CA SER A 232 27.35 -2.70 5.15
C SER A 232 27.67 -2.96 3.68
N SER A 233 26.76 -2.59 2.78
CA SER A 233 26.92 -2.66 1.32
C SER A 233 27.80 -1.56 0.76
#